data_AF-A0A662L2T5-F1
#
_entry.id   AF-A0A662L2T5-F1
#
_cell.length_a   1.000
_cell.length_b   1.000
_cell.length_c   1.000
_cell.angle_alpha   90.00
_cell.angle_beta   90.00
_cell.angle_gamma   90.00
#
_symmetry.space_group_name_H-M   'P 1'
#
loop_
_entity.id
_entity.type
_entity.pdbx_description
1 polymer ?
#
loop_
_entity_poly.entity_id
_entity_poly.type
_entity_poly.pdbx_seq_one_letter_code
_entity_poly.pdbx_strand_id
1 'polypeptide(L)'
;MKAEGVILCIIIALIFVFPSSAVKNTSNEESLLTIFDVRGIDEYNEGHIKGAVSVPVSKLLCGSCTDSIFNSYANDTIAIYCGNDEKAGELALKILEQNGMDAHIMSKKESGNFIFEKSCNLNSEEHATGCIPLDSYDVKERNAIATGNYDELPPRWDWRHATYHNVTGDWTTPVKSQGSCGSCWDFAAMGALEAIINIRTNNPRMDVDLSEQYLLSCPPSSGGCSGWNAYWAYGYLFTHGGAITEECFPYEANDRIPCYDKCPNWRDNLFPIIKYGAMRNRDRDEIKSMVFNFGPVVAEMAVYSDFGSYTGGIYEHPGDEPTSDINHQVVIVGYDDDQECWIVKNSWGSNWGENGFFRIAYGDCQIEHEIVYADFSPIIARAGGPYFSNVGEQVQFDGSHSCSFTSYIVSYSWDFGDGSTGEGKTPTHTYSSEGKFTVHLTVTDADGNQGVCKTYVYIDSTPPSIEIIKPEKRHFYYFNDDEGMILLTTLVIGKINVIASASDNISGLERMEIYVDDHLVYESDEGYVDWDWDGPAFGRHVLKVEAYDIAGNAGVEELRLWIWM
;
A
#
# COMPACT_ATOMS: atom_id res chain seq x y z
N MET A 1 32.87 -56.70 36.94
CA MET A 1 33.84 -56.98 38.02
C MET A 1 34.11 -55.68 38.76
N LYS A 2 33.71 -55.63 40.05
CA LYS A 2 34.18 -54.79 41.18
C LYS A 2 34.32 -53.25 40.96
N ALA A 3 33.53 -52.40 41.64
CA ALA A 3 33.59 -52.02 43.08
C ALA A 3 34.88 -51.20 43.36
N GLU A 4 34.95 -50.04 44.01
CA GLU A 4 34.20 -49.42 45.13
C GLU A 4 34.71 -47.97 45.37
N GLY A 5 33.87 -47.11 45.98
CA GLY A 5 34.21 -46.20 47.11
C GLY A 5 35.03 -44.91 46.84
N VAL A 6 34.55 -43.65 46.91
CA VAL A 6 33.84 -42.84 47.95
C VAL A 6 34.79 -42.02 48.87
N ILE A 7 34.61 -40.67 48.84
CA ILE A 7 34.84 -39.60 49.88
C ILE A 7 36.29 -39.03 50.01
N LEU A 8 36.63 -37.71 50.07
CA LEU A 8 35.96 -36.47 50.55
C LEU A 8 36.67 -35.15 50.07
N CYS A 9 35.89 -34.09 49.75
CA CYS A 9 36.06 -32.62 50.00
C CYS A 9 37.29 -31.79 49.51
N ILE A 10 37.28 -30.51 49.08
CA ILE A 10 36.36 -29.33 48.86
C ILE A 10 37.24 -28.37 47.96
N ILE A 11 36.82 -27.76 46.83
CA ILE A 11 36.38 -26.35 46.62
C ILE A 11 36.32 -26.10 45.08
N ILE A 12 35.13 -25.72 44.55
CA ILE A 12 34.78 -24.66 43.56
C ILE A 12 35.71 -24.46 42.33
N ALA A 13 35.31 -24.41 41.06
CA ALA A 13 34.04 -24.46 40.32
C ALA A 13 34.34 -24.68 38.81
N LEU A 14 33.43 -25.43 38.16
CA LEU A 14 32.75 -25.26 36.84
C LEU A 14 33.52 -24.62 35.66
N ILE A 15 33.44 -25.02 34.38
CA ILE A 15 32.69 -26.03 33.59
C ILE A 15 33.38 -26.10 32.19
N PHE A 16 33.59 -27.33 31.70
CA PHE A 16 33.52 -27.91 30.33
C PHE A 16 34.02 -27.14 29.07
N VAL A 17 34.95 -27.67 28.23
CA VAL A 17 34.85 -28.84 27.29
C VAL A 17 33.84 -28.59 26.17
N PHE A 18 34.08 -28.72 24.86
CA PHE A 18 35.21 -28.87 23.91
C PHE A 18 34.61 -28.45 22.52
N PRO A 19 35.42 -28.16 21.49
CA PRO A 19 34.94 -27.63 20.20
C PRO A 19 34.80 -28.67 19.07
N SER A 20 34.13 -28.22 18.00
CA SER A 20 34.01 -28.78 16.63
C SER A 20 33.02 -29.94 16.46
N SER A 21 32.19 -30.01 15.41
CA SER A 21 32.45 -29.64 14.01
C SER A 21 31.18 -29.53 13.15
N ALA A 22 31.32 -28.83 12.03
CA ALA A 22 30.62 -28.98 10.74
C ALA A 22 29.32 -28.16 10.52
N VAL A 23 29.54 -26.92 10.07
CA VAL A 23 28.59 -26.10 9.31
C VAL A 23 28.31 -26.77 7.96
N LYS A 24 27.04 -27.09 7.69
CA LYS A 24 26.52 -27.28 6.33
C LYS A 24 26.21 -25.91 5.75
N ASN A 25 26.78 -25.66 4.58
CA ASN A 25 26.50 -24.50 3.76
C ASN A 25 25.19 -24.75 3.00
N THR A 26 24.13 -24.02 3.34
CA THR A 26 22.95 -23.79 2.48
C THR A 26 22.37 -22.42 2.84
N SER A 27 22.53 -21.46 1.92
CA SER A 27 21.66 -20.30 1.67
C SER A 27 21.06 -19.58 2.89
N ASN A 28 21.68 -18.47 3.33
CA ASN A 28 21.04 -17.48 4.18
C ASN A 28 21.24 -16.11 3.49
N GLU A 29 20.18 -15.43 3.06
CA GLU A 29 19.43 -14.49 3.91
C GLU A 29 20.40 -13.51 4.56
N GLU A 30 20.44 -12.29 4.01
CA GLU A 30 21.10 -11.14 4.63
C GLU A 30 20.61 -11.04 6.08
N SER A 31 21.53 -11.32 7.00
CA SER A 31 21.33 -11.26 8.44
C SER A 31 20.68 -9.93 8.81
N LEU A 32 19.48 -10.01 9.39
CA LEU A 32 18.83 -8.91 10.10
C LEU A 32 19.82 -8.32 11.11
N LEU A 33 20.31 -7.12 10.83
CA LEU A 33 21.26 -6.42 11.67
C LEU A 33 20.51 -5.84 12.89
N THR A 34 20.78 -6.35 14.10
CA THR A 34 20.22 -5.78 15.33
C THR A 34 21.05 -4.57 15.75
N ILE A 35 20.41 -3.40 15.88
CA ILE A 35 21.11 -2.13 16.16
C ILE A 35 21.00 -1.79 17.64
N PHE A 36 22.16 -1.57 18.28
CA PHE A 36 22.26 -1.13 19.67
C PHE A 36 22.66 0.34 19.71
N ASP A 37 21.82 1.16 20.33
CA ASP A 37 22.09 2.57 20.60
C ASP A 37 22.69 2.71 21.99
N VAL A 38 23.98 3.01 22.05
CA VAL A 38 24.75 3.09 23.29
C VAL A 38 25.31 4.49 23.46
N ARG A 39 24.88 5.17 24.53
CA ARG A 39 25.25 6.57 24.82
C ARG A 39 25.67 6.78 26.26
N GLY A 40 26.39 7.88 26.50
CA GLY A 40 26.61 8.42 27.85
C GLY A 40 25.29 8.76 28.55
N ILE A 41 25.31 8.84 29.89
CA ILE A 41 24.08 9.04 30.69
C ILE A 41 23.36 10.36 30.37
N ASP A 42 24.12 11.41 30.04
CA ASP A 42 23.58 12.73 29.74
C ASP A 42 22.95 12.75 28.34
N GLU A 43 23.63 12.17 27.33
CA GLU A 43 23.14 12.05 25.95
C GLU A 43 21.97 11.05 25.80
N TYR A 44 21.92 10.02 26.63
CA TYR A 44 20.79 9.08 26.68
C TYR A 44 19.48 9.84 26.99
N ASN A 45 19.51 10.86 27.85
CA ASN A 45 18.32 11.63 28.20
C ASN A 45 17.91 12.67 27.12
N GLU A 46 18.73 12.89 26.10
CA GLU A 46 18.47 13.80 24.98
C GLU A 46 17.74 13.12 23.80
N GLY A 47 17.51 11.80 23.88
CA GLY A 47 16.77 11.00 22.90
C GLY A 47 17.56 9.77 22.40
N HIS A 48 16.86 8.82 21.78
CA HIS A 48 17.43 7.56 21.26
C HIS A 48 17.17 7.36 19.76
N ILE A 49 17.87 6.40 19.14
CA ILE A 49 17.51 5.88 17.83
C ILE A 49 16.23 5.05 17.94
N LYS A 50 15.21 5.45 17.18
CA LYS A 50 13.91 4.76 17.11
C LYS A 50 14.11 3.39 16.43
N GLY A 51 13.72 2.31 17.10
CA GLY A 51 13.90 0.94 16.61
C GLY A 51 15.20 0.24 17.03
N ALA A 52 16.12 0.95 17.70
CA ALA A 52 17.32 0.36 18.28
C ALA A 52 17.08 -0.09 19.73
N VAL A 53 17.80 -1.14 20.16
CA VAL A 53 17.86 -1.49 21.58
C VAL A 53 18.73 -0.45 22.28
N SER A 54 18.08 0.47 22.97
CA SER A 54 18.74 1.61 23.61
C SER A 54 19.23 1.22 25.00
N VAL A 55 20.54 1.24 25.21
CA VAL A 55 21.15 0.80 26.47
C VAL A 55 22.12 1.87 26.97
N PRO A 56 21.91 2.44 28.18
CA PRO A 56 22.92 3.31 28.79
C PRO A 56 24.22 2.54 29.03
N VAL A 57 25.37 3.17 28.80
CA VAL A 57 26.69 2.54 29.07
C VAL A 57 26.79 1.99 30.50
N SER A 58 26.19 2.66 31.47
CA SER A 58 26.17 2.22 32.87
C SER A 58 25.43 0.89 33.08
N LYS A 59 24.47 0.53 32.21
CA LYS A 59 23.74 -0.73 32.24
C LYS A 59 24.49 -1.87 31.57
N LEU A 60 25.35 -1.57 30.58
CA LEU A 60 26.26 -2.55 29.97
C LEU A 60 27.32 -3.07 30.94
N LEU A 61 27.65 -2.29 31.98
CA LEU A 61 28.62 -2.68 33.00
C LEU A 61 27.99 -3.48 34.15
N CYS A 62 26.67 -3.70 34.14
CA CYS A 62 25.93 -4.44 35.16
C CYS A 62 25.72 -5.89 34.70
N GLY A 63 26.49 -6.83 35.24
CA GLY A 63 26.45 -8.25 34.82
C GLY A 63 25.06 -8.90 34.83
N SER A 64 24.22 -8.63 35.85
CA SER A 64 22.85 -9.17 35.88
C SER A 64 21.90 -8.47 34.90
N CYS A 65 22.19 -7.22 34.53
CA CYS A 65 21.38 -6.46 33.59
C CYS A 65 21.66 -6.91 32.14
N THR A 66 22.94 -7.14 31.83
CA THR A 66 23.40 -7.58 30.51
C THR A 66 22.87 -8.96 30.14
N ASP A 67 22.87 -9.91 31.07
CA ASP A 67 22.37 -11.26 30.80
C ASP A 67 20.88 -11.25 30.41
N SER A 68 20.08 -10.38 31.03
CA SER A 68 18.64 -10.27 30.71
C SER A 68 18.36 -9.62 29.35
N ILE A 69 19.23 -8.71 28.91
CA ILE A 69 19.07 -7.97 27.65
C ILE A 69 19.63 -8.76 26.48
N PHE A 70 20.77 -9.44 26.66
CA PHE A 70 21.53 -10.02 25.55
C PHE A 70 21.21 -11.48 25.24
N ASN A 71 20.62 -12.22 26.17
CA ASN A 71 20.29 -13.63 25.93
C ASN A 71 19.31 -13.83 24.75
N SER A 72 18.51 -12.81 24.39
CA SER A 72 17.63 -12.87 23.21
C SER A 72 18.34 -12.61 21.87
N TYR A 73 19.57 -12.10 21.89
CA TYR A 73 20.31 -11.66 20.69
C TYR A 73 21.64 -12.41 20.49
N ALA A 74 21.86 -13.49 21.24
CA ALA A 74 23.15 -14.17 21.31
C ALA A 74 23.65 -14.77 19.98
N ASN A 75 22.79 -14.87 18.96
CA ASN A 75 23.15 -15.40 17.64
C ASN A 75 23.10 -14.33 16.52
N ASP A 76 22.88 -13.06 16.85
CA ASP A 76 22.75 -11.97 15.89
C ASP A 76 24.09 -11.24 15.70
N THR A 77 24.30 -10.65 14.50
CA THR A 77 25.37 -9.67 14.29
C THR A 77 24.87 -8.29 14.72
N ILE A 78 25.61 -7.65 15.63
CA ILE A 78 25.20 -6.39 16.27
C ILE A 78 25.93 -5.21 15.65
N ALA A 79 25.17 -4.22 15.20
CA ALA A 79 25.72 -2.91 14.85
C ALA A 79 25.56 -1.94 16.01
N ILE A 80 26.64 -1.25 16.36
CA ILE A 80 26.68 -0.31 17.48
C ILE A 80 26.63 1.11 16.93
N TYR A 81 25.59 1.84 17.32
CA TYR A 81 25.53 3.28 17.17
C TYR A 81 25.92 3.94 18.50
N CYS A 82 26.90 4.84 18.45
CA CYS A 82 27.36 5.59 19.62
C CYS A 82 27.32 7.11 19.43
N GLY A 83 26.57 7.60 18.42
CA GLY A 83 26.45 9.02 18.14
C GLY A 83 27.80 9.73 17.98
N ASN A 84 28.09 10.68 18.87
CA ASN A 84 29.36 11.42 18.90
C ASN A 84 30.35 10.88 19.94
N ASP A 85 29.99 9.87 20.74
CA ASP A 85 30.81 9.31 21.82
C ASP A 85 31.51 8.02 21.37
N GLU A 86 32.65 8.19 20.67
CA GLU A 86 33.48 7.07 20.19
C GLU A 86 33.93 6.14 21.33
N LYS A 87 34.12 6.67 22.54
CA LYS A 87 34.54 5.86 23.71
C LYS A 87 33.41 4.98 24.22
N ALA A 88 32.17 5.45 24.16
CA ALA A 88 31.00 4.62 24.47
C ALA A 88 30.86 3.46 23.48
N GLY A 89 31.10 3.71 22.18
CA GLY A 89 31.10 2.69 21.14
C GLY A 89 32.19 1.63 21.35
N GLU A 90 33.44 2.04 21.58
CA GLU A 90 34.56 1.11 21.84
C GLU A 90 34.33 0.25 23.09
N LEU A 91 33.77 0.83 24.14
CA LEU A 91 33.46 0.12 25.38
C LEU A 91 32.32 -0.89 25.16
N ALA A 92 31.28 -0.51 24.44
CA ALA A 92 30.17 -1.39 24.11
C ALA A 92 30.63 -2.59 23.27
N LEU A 93 31.42 -2.33 22.22
CA LEU A 93 31.99 -3.35 21.36
C LEU A 93 32.74 -4.41 22.18
N LYS A 94 33.64 -3.94 23.05
CA LYS A 94 34.41 -4.83 23.92
C LYS A 94 33.55 -5.67 24.86
N ILE A 95 32.48 -5.09 25.42
CA ILE A 95 31.57 -5.80 26.31
C ILE A 95 30.79 -6.87 25.54
N LEU A 96 30.30 -6.55 24.34
CA LEU A 96 29.55 -7.50 23.51
C LEU A 96 30.44 -8.68 23.08
N GLU A 97 31.66 -8.39 22.62
CA GLU A 97 32.66 -9.41 22.25
C GLU A 97 33.02 -10.32 23.44
N GLN A 98 33.18 -9.75 24.64
CA GLN A 98 33.45 -10.52 25.87
C GLN A 98 32.31 -11.48 26.25
N ASN A 99 31.08 -11.17 25.83
CA ASN A 99 29.91 -12.03 26.00
C ASN A 99 29.68 -12.96 24.80
N GLY A 100 30.61 -13.03 23.85
CA GLY A 100 30.57 -13.94 22.71
C GLY A 100 29.67 -13.50 21.56
N MET A 101 29.27 -12.21 21.50
CA MET A 101 28.48 -11.64 20.41
C MET A 101 29.38 -11.04 19.33
N ASP A 102 29.00 -11.21 18.07
CA ASP A 102 29.67 -10.59 16.92
C ASP A 102 29.16 -9.16 16.74
N ALA A 103 30.02 -8.16 16.90
CA ALA A 103 29.61 -6.76 16.91
C ALA A 103 30.63 -5.86 16.19
N HIS A 104 30.15 -4.73 15.66
CA HIS A 104 31.01 -3.70 15.08
C HIS A 104 30.43 -2.29 15.25
N ILE A 105 31.31 -1.29 15.25
CA ILE A 105 30.92 0.13 15.33
C ILE A 105 30.66 0.65 13.92
N MET A 106 29.52 1.34 13.73
CA MET A 106 29.18 1.99 12.46
C MET A 106 29.92 3.31 12.29
N SER A 107 30.30 3.66 11.06
CA SER A 107 30.92 4.95 10.76
C SER A 107 29.89 6.08 10.70
N LYS A 108 30.33 7.32 10.99
CA LYS A 108 29.49 8.55 10.92
C LYS A 108 28.86 8.84 9.56
N LYS A 109 29.39 8.26 8.47
CA LYS A 109 28.80 8.36 7.13
C LYS A 109 27.64 7.37 6.96
N GLU A 110 27.72 6.21 7.60
CA GLU A 110 26.68 5.18 7.50
C GLU A 110 25.44 5.56 8.32
N SER A 111 25.59 6.36 9.38
CA SER A 111 24.44 6.88 10.16
C SER A 111 23.48 7.80 9.40
N GLY A 112 23.90 8.38 8.27
CA GLY A 112 23.03 9.12 7.36
C GLY A 112 22.48 8.28 6.19
N ASN A 113 22.97 7.05 6.05
CA ASN A 113 22.60 6.11 4.98
C ASN A 113 21.64 5.02 5.47
N PHE A 114 21.40 4.91 6.78
CA PHE A 114 20.36 4.06 7.32
C PHE A 114 19.07 4.88 7.43
N ILE A 115 18.23 4.76 6.40
CA ILE A 115 16.79 4.85 6.62
C ILE A 115 16.48 3.66 7.53
N PHE A 116 16.14 3.89 8.80
CA PHE A 116 15.78 2.81 9.74
C PHE A 116 14.43 2.16 9.40
N GLU A 117 13.87 2.50 8.26
CA GLU A 117 12.79 1.77 7.67
C GLU A 117 13.39 0.67 6.82
N LYS A 118 13.10 -0.55 7.22
CA LYS A 118 12.62 -1.49 6.21
C LYS A 118 11.53 -0.74 5.45
N SER A 119 11.89 -0.06 4.34
CA SER A 119 10.94 0.46 3.35
C SER A 119 9.90 -0.65 3.15
N CYS A 120 8.61 -0.30 3.11
CA CYS A 120 7.52 -1.29 3.13
C CYS A 120 7.88 -2.45 2.17
N ASN A 121 8.43 -3.54 2.72
CA ASN A 121 9.17 -4.51 1.93
C ASN A 121 8.07 -5.43 1.41
N LEU A 122 7.55 -5.11 0.23
CA LEU A 122 6.37 -5.75 -0.36
C LEU A 122 6.77 -7.10 -1.00
N ASN A 123 7.45 -7.93 -0.22
CA ASN A 123 7.71 -9.32 -0.56
C ASN A 123 6.48 -10.17 -0.27
N SER A 124 5.42 -9.95 -1.05
CA SER A 124 4.42 -10.96 -1.41
C SER A 124 3.56 -10.38 -2.53
N GLU A 125 3.09 -11.24 -3.42
CA GLU A 125 2.35 -10.93 -4.63
C GLU A 125 0.96 -10.26 -4.39
N GLU A 126 0.69 -9.75 -3.18
CA GLU A 126 -0.52 -8.98 -2.85
C GLU A 126 -0.26 -7.48 -3.01
N HIS A 127 -0.66 -7.04 -4.20
CA HIS A 127 -0.44 -5.75 -4.82
C HIS A 127 -0.47 -4.53 -3.89
N ALA A 128 0.46 -3.62 -4.20
CA ALA A 128 0.77 -2.37 -3.53
C ALA A 128 -0.34 -1.30 -3.61
N THR A 129 -1.58 -1.62 -3.31
CA THR A 129 -2.61 -0.61 -3.05
C THR A 129 -2.92 -0.72 -1.57
N GLY A 130 -2.53 0.29 -0.80
CA GLY A 130 -2.86 0.39 0.62
C GLY A 130 -4.35 0.37 0.82
N CYS A 131 -4.95 -0.83 0.86
CA CYS A 131 -6.33 -1.17 0.52
C CYS A 131 -6.53 -1.24 -0.98
N ILE A 132 -7.11 -2.33 -1.54
CA ILE A 132 -8.53 -2.42 -1.98
C ILE A 132 -8.94 -3.91 -2.12
N PRO A 133 -10.21 -4.28 -1.90
CA PRO A 133 -10.94 -4.99 -2.96
C PRO A 133 -11.76 -3.96 -3.74
N LEU A 134 -11.25 -3.58 -4.92
CA LEU A 134 -11.97 -2.76 -5.88
C LEU A 134 -13.15 -3.59 -6.39
N ASP A 135 -14.29 -3.50 -5.69
CA ASP A 135 -15.50 -3.36 -6.48
C ASP A 135 -15.29 -2.07 -7.26
N SER A 136 -15.16 -2.21 -8.58
CA SER A 136 -14.80 -1.22 -9.61
C SER A 136 -15.73 0.02 -9.68
N TYR A 137 -16.46 0.31 -8.61
CA TYR A 137 -17.62 1.21 -8.59
C TYR A 137 -17.70 2.15 -7.39
N ASP A 138 -16.69 2.23 -6.51
CA ASP A 138 -16.64 3.28 -5.47
C ASP A 138 -15.77 4.49 -5.83
N VAL A 139 -15.48 4.67 -7.12
CA VAL A 139 -14.98 5.92 -7.73
C VAL A 139 -16.01 7.07 -7.59
N LYS A 140 -17.18 6.81 -6.98
CA LYS A 140 -18.20 7.83 -6.72
C LYS A 140 -17.92 8.67 -5.49
N GLU A 141 -17.09 8.23 -4.55
CA GLU A 141 -16.50 9.14 -3.56
C GLU A 141 -15.25 9.81 -4.14
N ARG A 142 -15.45 10.55 -5.23
CA ARG A 142 -14.70 11.79 -5.51
C ARG A 142 -15.07 12.82 -4.44
N ASN A 143 -14.91 12.46 -3.17
CA ASN A 143 -15.17 13.36 -2.08
C ASN A 143 -14.14 14.46 -2.23
N ALA A 144 -14.58 15.68 -2.53
CA ALA A 144 -13.71 16.83 -2.51
C ALA A 144 -12.94 16.83 -1.17
N ILE A 145 -11.69 17.30 -1.17
CA ILE A 145 -11.10 17.69 0.10
C ILE A 145 -12.01 18.78 0.69
N ALA A 146 -12.58 18.50 1.85
CA ALA A 146 -13.45 19.46 2.52
C ALA A 146 -12.61 20.69 2.85
N THR A 147 -12.91 21.83 2.24
CA THR A 147 -12.21 23.08 2.48
C THR A 147 -12.46 23.53 3.92
N GLY A 148 -11.42 24.08 4.56
CA GLY A 148 -11.49 24.59 5.93
C GLY A 148 -12.27 25.91 6.03
N ASN A 149 -12.43 26.42 7.24
CA ASN A 149 -13.06 27.71 7.48
C ASN A 149 -12.23 28.86 6.85
N TYR A 150 -12.83 29.62 5.94
CA TYR A 150 -12.15 30.71 5.22
C TYR A 150 -11.80 31.90 6.13
N ASP A 151 -12.50 32.08 7.25
CA ASP A 151 -12.29 33.19 8.19
C ASP A 151 -10.94 33.12 8.94
N GLU A 152 -10.23 31.98 8.86
CA GLU A 152 -8.98 31.72 9.61
C GLU A 152 -7.73 31.73 8.72
N LEU A 153 -7.85 32.04 7.43
CA LEU A 153 -6.72 32.04 6.52
C LEU A 153 -5.77 33.22 6.81
N PRO A 154 -4.45 33.01 6.94
CA PRO A 154 -3.51 34.10 7.06
C PRO A 154 -3.50 34.90 5.75
N PRO A 155 -3.27 36.23 5.76
CA PRO A 155 -3.21 37.04 4.53
C PRO A 155 -2.03 36.69 3.63
N ARG A 156 -1.06 35.93 4.15
CA ARG A 156 0.12 35.47 3.42
C ARG A 156 0.47 34.05 3.85
N TRP A 157 0.80 33.22 2.87
CA TRP A 157 1.32 31.88 3.11
C TRP A 157 2.34 31.52 2.05
N ASP A 158 3.47 30.93 2.45
CA ASP A 158 4.52 30.49 1.52
C ASP A 158 5.13 29.19 2.04
N TRP A 159 4.80 28.06 1.42
CA TRP A 159 5.34 26.75 1.81
C TRP A 159 6.85 26.64 1.71
N ARG A 160 7.53 27.55 0.98
CA ARG A 160 9.00 27.58 0.92
C ARG A 160 9.63 28.09 2.21
N HIS A 161 8.86 28.78 3.05
CA HIS A 161 9.32 29.40 4.28
C HIS A 161 8.24 29.34 5.37
N ALA A 162 7.58 28.20 5.52
CA ALA A 162 6.46 28.04 6.44
C ALA A 162 6.88 27.42 7.78
N THR A 163 6.18 27.82 8.84
CA THR A 163 6.18 27.08 10.12
C THR A 163 4.88 26.30 10.22
N TYR A 164 5.00 24.97 10.19
CA TYR A 164 3.87 24.04 10.26
C TYR A 164 4.16 23.01 11.35
N HIS A 165 3.20 22.77 12.24
CA HIS A 165 3.34 21.84 13.38
C HIS A 165 4.63 22.03 14.20
N ASN A 166 5.00 23.29 14.46
CA ASN A 166 6.22 23.73 15.16
C ASN A 166 7.55 23.42 14.46
N VAL A 167 7.52 23.05 13.18
CA VAL A 167 8.70 22.87 12.33
C VAL A 167 8.74 23.99 11.31
N THR A 168 9.87 24.70 11.22
CA THR A 168 10.08 25.75 10.22
C THR A 168 11.02 25.24 9.13
N GLY A 169 10.65 25.38 7.87
CA GLY A 169 11.46 24.95 6.74
C GLY A 169 10.88 25.32 5.38
N ASP A 170 11.59 24.86 4.35
CA ASP A 170 11.07 24.76 2.99
C ASP A 170 10.38 23.41 2.86
N TRP A 171 9.07 23.45 2.66
CA TRP A 171 8.25 22.25 2.51
C TRP A 171 8.11 21.83 1.05
N THR A 172 8.61 22.64 0.13
CA THR A 172 8.73 22.30 -1.28
C THR A 172 10.05 21.55 -1.53
N THR A 173 10.17 20.97 -2.73
CA THR A 173 11.39 20.30 -3.19
C THR A 173 12.16 21.18 -4.18
N PRO A 174 13.43 20.87 -4.50
CA PRO A 174 14.18 21.56 -5.53
C PRO A 174 13.42 21.75 -6.85
N VAL A 175 13.71 22.85 -7.56
CA VAL A 175 13.13 23.09 -8.88
C VAL A 175 13.81 22.21 -9.92
N LYS A 176 13.01 21.44 -10.65
CA LYS A 176 13.44 20.56 -11.74
C LYS A 176 13.27 21.24 -13.12
N SER A 177 13.74 20.56 -14.17
CA SER A 177 13.66 21.05 -15.55
C SER A 177 13.07 19.99 -16.49
N GLN A 178 11.91 20.29 -17.09
CA GLN A 178 11.26 19.44 -18.09
C GLN A 178 11.97 19.41 -19.45
N GLY A 179 12.96 20.29 -19.66
CA GLY A 179 13.67 20.41 -20.92
C GLY A 179 12.74 20.67 -22.12
N SER A 180 12.98 19.96 -23.22
CA SER A 180 12.22 20.11 -24.47
C SER A 180 10.92 19.28 -24.55
N CYS A 181 10.59 18.53 -23.50
CA CYS A 181 9.42 17.67 -23.46
C CYS A 181 8.22 18.42 -22.87
N GLY A 182 7.05 18.35 -23.51
CA GLY A 182 5.80 18.94 -23.02
C GLY A 182 5.19 18.18 -21.85
N SER A 183 5.95 18.07 -20.76
CA SER A 183 5.64 17.26 -19.55
C SER A 183 5.38 18.12 -18.31
N CYS A 184 5.02 19.39 -18.49
CA CYS A 184 4.71 20.29 -17.36
C CYS A 184 3.63 19.74 -16.43
N TRP A 185 2.64 19.04 -16.98
CA TRP A 185 1.60 18.33 -16.24
C TRP A 185 2.15 17.31 -15.24
N ASP A 186 3.27 16.69 -15.59
CA ASP A 186 3.95 15.64 -14.81
C ASP A 186 4.76 16.27 -13.68
N PHE A 187 5.63 17.24 -14.03
CA PHE A 187 6.40 18.00 -13.04
C PHE A 187 5.52 18.76 -12.05
N ALA A 188 4.36 19.24 -12.48
CA ALA A 188 3.41 19.86 -11.58
C ALA A 188 2.79 18.81 -10.63
N ALA A 189 2.38 17.66 -11.15
CA ALA A 189 1.86 16.56 -10.34
C ALA A 189 2.90 16.06 -9.32
N MET A 190 4.10 15.72 -9.76
CA MET A 190 5.16 15.25 -8.87
C MET A 190 5.59 16.34 -7.89
N GLY A 191 5.85 17.56 -8.34
CA GLY A 191 6.29 18.66 -7.48
C GLY A 191 5.28 19.05 -6.39
N ALA A 192 3.97 18.95 -6.66
CA ALA A 192 2.94 19.15 -5.64
C ALA A 192 2.91 17.96 -4.66
N LEU A 193 2.93 16.73 -5.17
CA LEU A 193 2.91 15.52 -4.34
C LEU A 193 4.13 15.42 -3.41
N GLU A 194 5.32 15.73 -3.90
CA GLU A 194 6.55 15.77 -3.09
C GLU A 194 6.41 16.73 -1.90
N ALA A 195 5.88 17.93 -2.14
CA ALA A 195 5.64 18.88 -1.06
C ALA A 195 4.58 18.39 -0.07
N ILE A 196 3.51 17.75 -0.56
CA ILE A 196 2.50 17.12 0.29
C ILE A 196 3.10 16.01 1.14
N ILE A 197 4.02 15.20 0.59
CA ILE A 197 4.76 14.17 1.35
C ILE A 197 5.55 14.80 2.48
N ASN A 198 6.33 15.87 2.21
CA ASN A 198 7.03 16.62 3.25
C ASN A 198 6.07 17.10 4.36
N ILE A 199 4.94 17.68 3.99
CA ILE A 199 3.93 18.23 4.91
C ILE A 199 3.32 17.13 5.78
N ARG A 200 2.86 16.04 5.17
CA ARG A 200 2.18 14.94 5.85
C ARG A 200 3.10 14.11 6.73
N THR A 201 4.38 14.01 6.35
CA THR A 201 5.41 13.40 7.19
C THR A 201 5.92 14.35 8.28
N ASN A 202 5.43 15.59 8.31
CA ASN A 202 5.91 16.68 9.18
C ASN A 202 7.45 16.86 9.13
N ASN A 203 8.03 16.64 7.95
CA ASN A 203 9.47 16.64 7.74
C ASN A 203 9.84 17.38 6.44
N PRO A 204 10.22 18.67 6.52
CA PRO A 204 10.66 19.44 5.35
C PRO A 204 12.00 18.96 4.77
N ARG A 205 12.66 17.98 5.41
CA ARG A 205 13.89 17.36 4.91
C ARG A 205 13.69 15.94 4.38
N MET A 206 12.44 15.48 4.27
CA MET A 206 12.14 14.22 3.60
C MET A 206 12.57 14.30 2.13
N ASP A 207 12.29 15.45 1.48
CA ASP A 207 12.84 15.90 0.19
C ASP A 207 12.90 14.77 -0.85
N VAL A 208 11.78 14.04 -0.96
CA VAL A 208 11.66 12.94 -1.91
C VAL A 208 11.71 13.48 -3.34
N ASP A 209 12.52 12.84 -4.17
CA ASP A 209 12.60 13.11 -5.60
C ASP A 209 11.81 12.05 -6.35
N LEU A 210 10.60 12.39 -6.82
CA LEU A 210 9.70 11.48 -7.54
C LEU A 210 10.01 11.48 -9.04
N SER A 211 9.81 10.34 -9.69
CA SER A 211 10.09 10.13 -11.10
C SER A 211 8.98 10.64 -12.00
N GLU A 212 9.23 11.71 -12.74
CA GLU A 212 8.35 12.09 -13.86
C GLU A 212 8.40 11.03 -14.97
N GLN A 213 9.55 10.38 -15.20
CA GLN A 213 9.66 9.35 -16.25
C GLN A 213 8.65 8.20 -16.08
N TYR A 214 8.28 7.89 -14.84
CA TYR A 214 7.27 6.88 -14.55
C TYR A 214 5.91 7.22 -15.18
N LEU A 215 5.43 8.44 -15.00
CA LEU A 215 4.18 8.92 -15.59
C LEU A 215 4.29 9.18 -17.09
N LEU A 216 5.48 9.51 -17.57
CA LEU A 216 5.75 9.66 -19.00
C LEU A 216 5.70 8.32 -19.74
N SER A 217 6.20 7.24 -19.13
CA SER A 217 6.44 5.95 -19.81
C SER A 217 5.41 4.85 -19.53
N CYS A 218 4.77 4.83 -18.36
CA CYS A 218 4.01 3.68 -17.89
C CYS A 218 2.49 3.71 -18.12
N PRO A 219 1.79 4.86 -18.06
CA PRO A 219 0.37 4.89 -18.34
C PRO A 219 0.09 4.53 -19.82
N PRO A 220 -0.83 3.58 -20.11
CA PRO A 220 -1.12 3.13 -21.47
C PRO A 220 -1.73 4.24 -22.36
N SER A 221 -2.27 5.29 -21.75
CA SER A 221 -2.83 6.47 -22.40
C SER A 221 -2.18 7.77 -21.91
N SER A 222 -0.89 7.74 -21.55
CA SER A 222 -0.15 8.95 -21.20
C SER A 222 -0.14 9.93 -22.38
N GLY A 223 -0.19 11.23 -22.07
CA GLY A 223 0.00 12.28 -23.08
C GLY A 223 1.47 12.49 -23.48
N GLY A 224 2.40 11.84 -22.78
CA GLY A 224 3.83 11.89 -23.10
C GLY A 224 4.36 13.32 -23.15
N CYS A 225 5.29 13.56 -24.08
CA CYS A 225 5.83 14.89 -24.35
C CYS A 225 4.88 15.80 -25.15
N SER A 226 3.69 15.30 -25.53
CA SER A 226 2.66 16.08 -26.24
C SER A 226 1.68 16.77 -25.29
N GLY A 227 1.80 16.53 -23.99
CA GLY A 227 0.95 17.12 -22.96
C GLY A 227 -0.17 16.20 -22.50
N TRP A 228 -0.44 16.26 -21.20
CA TRP A 228 -1.54 15.57 -20.52
C TRP A 228 -2.06 16.46 -19.38
N ASN A 229 -2.73 15.87 -18.39
CA ASN A 229 -3.27 16.62 -17.25
C ASN A 229 -2.98 15.87 -15.94
N ALA A 230 -2.57 16.62 -14.92
CA ALA A 230 -2.19 16.10 -13.60
C ALA A 230 -3.30 15.30 -12.92
N TYR A 231 -4.57 15.58 -13.19
CA TYR A 231 -5.70 14.82 -12.65
C TYR A 231 -5.66 13.36 -13.09
N TRP A 232 -5.36 13.11 -14.37
CA TRP A 232 -5.26 11.75 -14.89
C TRP A 232 -3.98 11.06 -14.45
N ALA A 233 -2.89 11.83 -14.30
CA ALA A 233 -1.65 11.35 -13.72
C ALA A 233 -1.87 10.82 -12.30
N TYR A 234 -2.52 11.61 -11.43
CA TYR A 234 -2.90 11.13 -10.10
C TYR A 234 -3.86 9.93 -10.17
N GLY A 235 -4.84 9.91 -11.07
CA GLY A 235 -5.69 8.72 -11.26
C GLY A 235 -4.89 7.45 -11.58
N TYR A 236 -3.82 7.57 -12.36
CA TYR A 236 -2.90 6.47 -12.61
C TYR A 236 -2.16 6.06 -11.33
N LEU A 237 -1.53 6.99 -10.61
CA LEU A 237 -0.81 6.71 -9.36
C LEU A 237 -1.73 6.05 -8.31
N PHE A 238 -2.95 6.56 -8.15
CA PHE A 238 -3.95 6.02 -7.23
C PHE A 238 -4.28 4.55 -7.52
N THR A 239 -4.42 4.21 -8.81
CA THR A 239 -4.79 2.86 -9.25
C THR A 239 -3.60 1.90 -9.37
N HIS A 240 -2.37 2.41 -9.35
CA HIS A 240 -1.14 1.63 -9.54
C HIS A 240 -0.22 1.62 -8.30
N GLY A 241 -0.73 2.12 -7.17
CA GLY A 241 -0.11 1.99 -5.86
C GLY A 241 0.74 3.16 -5.40
N GLY A 242 0.95 4.17 -6.26
CA GLY A 242 1.68 5.39 -5.91
C GLY A 242 2.73 5.80 -6.94
N ALA A 243 3.49 6.82 -6.59
CA ALA A 243 4.67 7.27 -7.34
C ALA A 243 5.91 6.46 -6.96
N ILE A 244 6.92 6.48 -7.83
CA ILE A 244 8.26 5.93 -7.56
C ILE A 244 9.28 7.06 -7.57
N THR A 245 10.49 6.81 -7.09
CA THR A 245 11.55 7.81 -7.03
C THR A 245 12.26 8.01 -8.37
N GLU A 246 12.81 9.20 -8.59
CA GLU A 246 13.67 9.57 -9.72
C GLU A 246 14.90 8.63 -9.81
N GLU A 247 15.46 8.21 -8.67
CA GLU A 247 16.51 7.19 -8.63
C GLU A 247 16.07 5.86 -9.27
N CYS A 248 14.81 5.46 -9.07
CA CYS A 248 14.27 4.23 -9.63
C CYS A 248 14.01 4.34 -11.14
N PHE A 249 13.62 5.52 -11.62
CA PHE A 249 13.37 5.74 -13.04
C PHE A 249 13.70 7.18 -13.47
N PRO A 250 14.97 7.46 -13.84
CA PRO A 250 15.41 8.82 -14.12
C PRO A 250 14.73 9.46 -15.32
N TYR A 251 14.49 10.76 -15.23
CA TYR A 251 13.90 11.57 -16.28
C TYR A 251 14.83 11.80 -17.48
N GLU A 252 14.35 11.43 -18.67
CA GLU A 252 15.10 11.56 -19.92
C GLU A 252 14.53 12.60 -20.88
N ALA A 253 13.45 13.30 -20.50
CA ALA A 253 12.68 14.17 -21.39
C ALA A 253 12.27 13.46 -22.69
N ASN A 254 11.94 12.18 -22.59
CA ASN A 254 11.68 11.29 -23.73
C ASN A 254 10.56 10.29 -23.40
N ASP A 255 9.43 10.42 -24.10
CA ASP A 255 8.26 9.55 -23.95
C ASP A 255 8.36 8.23 -24.73
N ARG A 256 9.54 7.92 -25.28
CA ARG A 256 9.84 6.63 -25.93
C ARG A 256 10.57 5.65 -25.02
N ILE A 257 10.94 6.07 -23.82
CA ILE A 257 11.58 5.18 -22.85
C ILE A 257 10.55 4.14 -22.40
N PRO A 258 10.81 2.84 -22.56
CA PRO A 258 9.87 1.81 -22.17
C PRO A 258 9.66 1.75 -20.65
N CYS A 259 8.42 1.56 -20.20
CA CYS A 259 8.10 1.43 -18.77
C CYS A 259 8.84 0.29 -18.05
N TYR A 260 9.31 -0.74 -18.76
CA TYR A 260 10.04 -1.85 -18.14
C TYR A 260 11.48 -1.49 -17.73
N ASP A 261 11.99 -0.31 -18.11
CA ASP A 261 13.34 0.15 -17.76
C ASP A 261 13.45 0.68 -16.32
N LYS A 262 12.33 0.91 -15.63
CA LYS A 262 12.31 1.26 -14.20
C LYS A 262 12.94 0.17 -13.34
N CYS A 263 13.40 0.55 -12.15
CA CYS A 263 14.09 -0.35 -11.24
C CYS A 263 13.27 -1.64 -10.92
N PRO A 264 13.90 -2.82 -10.77
CA PRO A 264 13.18 -4.09 -10.59
C PRO A 264 12.29 -4.16 -9.33
N ASN A 265 12.73 -3.52 -8.25
CA ASN A 265 12.07 -3.47 -6.93
C ASN A 265 11.19 -2.22 -6.76
N TRP A 266 10.76 -1.60 -7.86
CA TRP A 266 9.96 -0.36 -7.82
C TRP A 266 8.69 -0.50 -6.96
N ARG A 267 8.12 -1.71 -6.90
CA ARG A 267 6.92 -1.98 -6.09
C ARG A 267 7.17 -1.86 -4.60
N ASP A 268 8.39 -2.12 -4.14
CA ASP A 268 8.74 -2.07 -2.72
C ASP A 268 8.96 -0.64 -2.21
N ASN A 269 8.98 0.35 -3.09
CA ASN A 269 9.37 1.73 -2.78
C ASN A 269 8.37 2.74 -3.36
N LEU A 270 7.08 2.43 -3.25
CA LEU A 270 5.99 3.28 -3.72
C LEU A 270 5.62 4.35 -2.68
N PHE A 271 5.34 5.56 -3.16
CA PHE A 271 4.74 6.66 -2.40
C PHE A 271 3.24 6.73 -2.72
N PRO A 272 2.37 6.16 -1.86
CA PRO A 272 0.95 6.04 -2.16
C PRO A 272 0.24 7.39 -2.12
N ILE A 273 -0.72 7.58 -3.02
CA ILE A 273 -1.71 8.65 -2.87
C ILE A 273 -3.03 8.07 -2.38
N ILE A 274 -3.66 8.76 -1.45
CA ILE A 274 -4.93 8.31 -0.83
C ILE A 274 -6.14 9.10 -1.36
N LYS A 275 -5.89 10.24 -2.01
CA LYS A 275 -6.94 11.12 -2.51
C LYS A 275 -6.41 11.98 -3.65
N TYR A 276 -7.28 12.32 -4.59
CA TYR A 276 -7.02 13.33 -5.60
C TYR A 276 -8.33 13.90 -6.15
N GLY A 277 -8.26 15.07 -6.79
CA GLY A 277 -9.43 15.70 -7.38
C GLY A 277 -9.07 16.97 -8.14
N ALA A 278 -10.11 17.59 -8.71
CA ALA A 278 -9.99 18.86 -9.42
C ALA A 278 -11.11 19.82 -9.01
N MET A 279 -10.79 21.10 -9.12
CA MET A 279 -11.62 22.25 -8.79
C MET A 279 -11.60 23.19 -9.98
N ARG A 280 -12.78 23.49 -10.54
CA ARG A 280 -12.88 24.36 -11.71
C ARG A 280 -13.68 25.61 -11.40
N ASN A 281 -13.16 26.78 -11.80
CA ASN A 281 -13.76 28.09 -11.58
C ASN A 281 -14.23 28.29 -10.13
N ARG A 282 -13.38 27.91 -9.16
CA ARG A 282 -13.70 28.05 -7.74
C ARG A 282 -13.37 29.45 -7.25
N ASP A 283 -13.96 29.81 -6.12
CA ASP A 283 -13.62 31.05 -5.44
C ASP A 283 -12.17 31.01 -4.95
N ARG A 284 -11.48 32.15 -5.02
CA ARG A 284 -10.07 32.29 -4.67
C ARG A 284 -9.78 31.84 -3.25
N ASP A 285 -10.67 32.15 -2.31
CA ASP A 285 -10.46 31.80 -0.89
C ASP A 285 -10.57 30.28 -0.68
N GLU A 286 -11.27 29.56 -1.57
CA GLU A 286 -11.23 28.11 -1.57
C GLU A 286 -9.88 27.56 -2.04
N ILE A 287 -9.29 28.15 -3.07
CA ILE A 287 -7.95 27.77 -3.54
C ILE A 287 -6.93 28.05 -2.44
N LYS A 288 -7.00 29.22 -1.79
CA LYS A 288 -6.15 29.55 -0.62
C LYS A 288 -6.34 28.56 0.53
N SER A 289 -7.58 28.18 0.82
CA SER A 289 -7.89 27.19 1.86
C SER A 289 -7.28 25.83 1.54
N MET A 290 -7.28 25.41 0.27
CA MET A 290 -6.60 24.21 -0.18
C MET A 290 -5.08 24.31 0.01
N VAL A 291 -4.48 25.39 -0.49
CA VAL A 291 -3.04 25.64 -0.37
C VAL A 291 -2.61 25.63 1.09
N PHE A 292 -3.33 26.33 1.97
CA PHE A 292 -2.99 26.47 3.38
C PHE A 292 -3.19 25.18 4.18
N ASN A 293 -4.36 24.53 4.06
CA ASN A 293 -4.72 23.41 4.93
C ASN A 293 -4.18 22.07 4.43
N PHE A 294 -4.01 21.91 3.11
CA PHE A 294 -3.72 20.61 2.51
C PHE A 294 -2.37 20.57 1.78
N GLY A 295 -1.80 21.72 1.45
CA GLY A 295 -0.50 21.83 0.79
C GLY A 295 -0.60 22.37 -0.63
N PRO A 296 0.55 22.47 -1.35
CA PRO A 296 0.58 22.98 -2.71
C PRO A 296 -0.37 22.27 -3.67
N VAL A 297 -0.91 23.02 -4.62
CA VAL A 297 -1.87 22.51 -5.63
C VAL A 297 -1.34 22.75 -7.04
N VAL A 298 -1.74 21.89 -7.97
CA VAL A 298 -1.44 22.09 -9.39
C VAL A 298 -2.44 23.08 -9.96
N ALA A 299 -1.96 24.04 -10.75
CA ALA A 299 -2.78 25.00 -11.47
C ALA A 299 -2.46 24.94 -12.96
N GLU A 300 -3.48 25.11 -13.78
CA GLU A 300 -3.32 25.33 -15.22
C GLU A 300 -3.19 26.83 -15.50
N MET A 301 -2.33 27.21 -16.47
CA MET A 301 -2.22 28.58 -16.92
C MET A 301 -1.92 28.69 -18.42
N ALA A 302 -2.22 29.86 -18.98
CA ALA A 302 -1.76 30.26 -20.30
C ALA A 302 -0.35 30.84 -20.19
N VAL A 303 0.60 30.30 -20.96
CA VAL A 303 1.94 30.90 -21.10
C VAL A 303 2.00 31.73 -22.37
N TYR A 304 2.35 33.01 -22.22
CA TYR A 304 2.56 33.96 -23.30
C TYR A 304 4.05 34.20 -23.59
N SER A 305 4.35 34.82 -24.74
CA SER A 305 5.73 34.97 -25.23
C SER A 305 6.65 35.81 -24.33
N ASP A 306 6.06 36.74 -23.57
CA ASP A 306 6.74 37.62 -22.63
C ASP A 306 7.09 36.91 -21.31
N PHE A 307 6.30 35.90 -20.91
CA PHE A 307 6.52 35.14 -19.68
C PHE A 307 7.88 34.43 -19.65
N GLY A 308 8.36 33.93 -20.80
CA GLY A 308 9.67 33.26 -20.89
C GLY A 308 10.85 34.13 -20.43
N SER A 309 10.70 35.46 -20.46
CA SER A 309 11.72 36.43 -20.03
C SER A 309 11.56 36.94 -18.59
N TYR A 310 10.59 36.40 -17.84
CA TYR A 310 10.37 36.76 -16.45
C TYR A 310 11.62 36.52 -15.58
N THR A 311 11.95 37.50 -14.74
CA THR A 311 13.11 37.46 -13.83
C THR A 311 12.77 37.88 -12.39
N GLY A 312 11.54 38.34 -12.14
CA GLY A 312 11.07 38.72 -10.81
C GLY A 312 9.94 39.74 -10.82
N GLY A 313 9.26 39.88 -9.68
CA GLY A 313 8.09 40.75 -9.51
C GLY A 313 6.76 40.00 -9.68
N ILE A 314 5.65 40.72 -9.71
CA ILE A 314 4.32 40.14 -9.97
C ILE A 314 4.10 40.17 -11.48
N TYR A 315 3.99 38.99 -12.09
CA TYR A 315 3.69 38.85 -13.51
C TYR A 315 2.22 39.18 -13.77
N GLU A 316 1.98 39.97 -14.80
CA GLU A 316 0.65 40.26 -15.35
C GLU A 316 0.72 40.23 -16.87
N HIS A 317 -0.22 39.55 -17.53
CA HIS A 317 -0.32 39.57 -18.98
C HIS A 317 -1.25 40.68 -19.46
N PRO A 318 -0.82 41.56 -20.38
CA PRO A 318 -1.71 42.56 -20.94
C PRO A 318 -2.57 41.96 -22.06
N GLY A 319 -3.88 41.86 -21.87
CA GLY A 319 -4.81 41.57 -22.97
C GLY A 319 -5.95 40.63 -22.61
N ASP A 320 -6.52 40.02 -23.64
CA ASP A 320 -7.54 38.98 -23.48
C ASP A 320 -6.85 37.64 -23.22
N GLU A 321 -7.31 36.92 -22.20
CA GLU A 321 -6.76 35.63 -21.78
C GLU A 321 -7.84 34.54 -21.87
N PRO A 322 -8.25 34.11 -23.07
CA PRO A 322 -9.28 33.09 -23.19
C PRO A 322 -8.79 31.75 -22.64
N THR A 323 -9.70 30.97 -22.06
CA THR A 323 -9.40 29.61 -21.57
C THR A 323 -8.86 28.66 -22.64
N SER A 324 -9.06 28.96 -23.92
CA SER A 324 -8.45 28.23 -25.04
C SER A 324 -6.93 28.32 -25.11
N ASP A 325 -6.33 29.31 -24.43
CA ASP A 325 -4.90 29.58 -24.49
C ASP A 325 -4.12 28.85 -23.39
N ILE A 326 -4.82 28.21 -22.44
CA ILE A 326 -4.24 27.38 -21.40
C ILE A 326 -3.37 26.28 -22.04
N ASN A 327 -2.10 26.23 -21.65
CA ASN A 327 -1.11 25.36 -22.27
C ASN A 327 -0.02 24.86 -21.32
N HIS A 328 -0.06 25.28 -20.05
CA HIS A 328 0.98 24.96 -19.06
C HIS A 328 0.38 24.59 -17.71
N GLN A 329 1.06 23.72 -16.97
CA GLN A 329 0.70 23.33 -15.60
C GLN A 329 1.86 23.60 -14.66
N VAL A 330 1.55 24.19 -13.51
CA VAL A 330 2.51 24.69 -12.51
C VAL A 330 2.00 24.37 -11.11
N VAL A 331 2.79 24.63 -10.06
CA VAL A 331 2.39 24.36 -8.68
C VAL A 331 2.23 25.66 -7.91
N ILE A 332 1.02 25.97 -7.44
CA ILE A 332 0.79 27.05 -6.48
C ILE A 332 1.27 26.57 -5.10
N VAL A 333 2.29 27.23 -4.56
CA VAL A 333 2.92 26.90 -3.26
C VAL A 333 2.61 27.93 -2.18
N GLY A 334 1.89 29.01 -2.51
CA GLY A 334 1.61 30.09 -1.59
C GLY A 334 0.87 31.26 -2.23
N TYR A 335 0.58 32.27 -1.42
CA TYR A 335 -0.14 33.48 -1.82
C TYR A 335 0.23 34.68 -0.92
N ASP A 336 0.02 35.89 -1.43
CA ASP A 336 0.21 37.14 -0.69
C ASP A 336 -0.88 38.16 -1.06
N ASP A 337 -1.81 38.40 -0.13
CA ASP A 337 -2.95 39.29 -0.35
C ASP A 337 -2.58 40.77 -0.42
N ASP A 338 -1.49 41.19 0.22
CA ASP A 338 -1.03 42.59 0.11
C ASP A 338 -0.44 42.87 -1.28
N GLN A 339 0.08 41.82 -1.93
CA GLN A 339 0.62 41.87 -3.29
C GLN A 339 -0.37 41.36 -4.34
N GLU A 340 -1.56 40.93 -3.93
CA GLU A 340 -2.60 40.34 -4.79
C GLU A 340 -2.05 39.26 -5.74
N CYS A 341 -1.17 38.37 -5.25
CA CYS A 341 -0.49 37.39 -6.11
C CYS A 341 -0.39 35.98 -5.54
N TRP A 342 -0.32 35.01 -6.46
CA TRP A 342 0.07 33.62 -6.19
C TRP A 342 1.58 33.47 -6.24
N ILE A 343 2.13 32.58 -5.41
CA ILE A 343 3.53 32.14 -5.43
C ILE A 343 3.57 30.75 -6.07
N VAL A 344 4.35 30.60 -7.13
CA VAL A 344 4.22 29.47 -8.04
C VAL A 344 5.57 28.84 -8.38
N LYS A 345 5.67 27.52 -8.28
CA LYS A 345 6.82 26.72 -8.72
C LYS A 345 6.66 26.37 -10.20
N ASN A 346 7.69 26.66 -10.99
CA ASN A 346 7.77 26.26 -12.40
C ASN A 346 8.70 25.04 -12.57
N SER A 347 8.75 24.48 -13.77
CA SER A 347 9.52 23.30 -14.14
C SER A 347 10.56 23.59 -15.22
N TRP A 348 11.08 24.82 -15.29
CA TRP A 348 12.06 25.26 -16.30
C TRP A 348 13.49 25.38 -15.76
N GLY A 349 13.74 24.75 -14.61
CA GLY A 349 15.02 24.81 -13.90
C GLY A 349 15.19 26.06 -13.05
N SER A 350 16.07 25.96 -12.05
CA SER A 350 16.31 27.00 -11.05
C SER A 350 16.96 28.28 -11.60
N ASN A 351 17.49 28.27 -12.83
CA ASN A 351 18.07 29.47 -13.46
C ASN A 351 17.01 30.41 -14.06
N TRP A 352 15.75 29.97 -14.16
CA TRP A 352 14.66 30.77 -14.71
C TRP A 352 13.87 31.46 -13.59
N GLY A 353 13.37 32.69 -13.82
CA GLY A 353 12.55 33.40 -12.84
C GLY A 353 13.23 33.67 -11.49
N GLU A 354 12.47 33.55 -10.41
CA GLU A 354 12.91 33.72 -9.02
C GLU A 354 13.42 32.39 -8.45
N ASN A 355 14.58 31.93 -8.95
CA ASN A 355 15.16 30.62 -8.63
C ASN A 355 14.26 29.43 -9.01
N GLY A 356 13.59 29.53 -10.17
CA GLY A 356 12.65 28.54 -10.68
C GLY A 356 11.20 28.75 -10.22
N PHE A 357 10.96 29.77 -9.40
CA PHE A 357 9.62 30.22 -9.00
C PHE A 357 9.24 31.51 -9.72
N PHE A 358 7.97 31.88 -9.62
CA PHE A 358 7.47 33.18 -10.03
C PHE A 358 6.29 33.59 -9.16
N ARG A 359 5.93 34.87 -9.25
CA ARG A 359 4.71 35.41 -8.68
C ARG A 359 3.84 35.95 -9.80
N ILE A 360 2.55 35.71 -9.72
CA ILE A 360 1.57 36.11 -10.75
C ILE A 360 0.35 36.70 -10.08
N ALA A 361 -0.19 37.76 -10.67
CA ALA A 361 -1.38 38.41 -10.15
C ALA A 361 -2.56 37.44 -10.09
N TYR A 362 -3.42 37.66 -9.10
CA TYR A 362 -4.63 36.89 -8.93
C TYR A 362 -5.54 36.95 -10.17
N GLY A 363 -6.00 35.78 -10.63
CA GLY A 363 -6.89 35.63 -11.78
C GLY A 363 -6.22 35.77 -13.16
N ASP A 364 -4.95 36.17 -13.23
CA ASP A 364 -4.22 36.35 -14.48
C ASP A 364 -3.78 35.01 -15.10
N CYS A 365 -3.61 34.98 -16.41
CA CYS A 365 -3.27 33.82 -17.23
C CYS A 365 -4.15 32.60 -16.98
N GLN A 366 -5.39 32.80 -16.55
CA GLN A 366 -6.32 31.74 -16.18
C GLN A 366 -5.82 30.84 -15.04
N ILE A 367 -4.89 31.29 -14.19
CA ILE A 367 -4.27 30.43 -13.17
C ILE A 367 -5.26 29.85 -12.14
N GLU A 368 -6.42 30.48 -11.99
CA GLU A 368 -7.50 30.05 -11.08
C GLU A 368 -8.57 29.19 -11.78
N HIS A 369 -8.44 28.94 -13.09
CA HIS A 369 -9.45 28.26 -13.90
C HIS A 369 -9.63 26.79 -13.49
N GLU A 370 -8.53 26.03 -13.37
CA GLU A 370 -8.56 24.62 -12.98
C GLU A 370 -7.40 24.31 -12.01
N ILE A 371 -7.78 23.82 -10.84
CA ILE A 371 -6.88 23.45 -9.75
C ILE A 371 -6.99 21.95 -9.50
N VAL A 372 -5.87 21.24 -9.60
CA VAL A 372 -5.77 19.80 -9.33
C VAL A 372 -5.02 19.59 -8.02
N TYR A 373 -5.50 18.67 -7.19
CA TYR A 373 -4.89 18.36 -5.89
C TYR A 373 -4.79 16.86 -5.69
N ALA A 374 -3.87 16.46 -4.81
CA ALA A 374 -3.71 15.10 -4.32
C ALA A 374 -3.52 15.13 -2.80
N ASP A 375 -3.55 13.96 -2.17
CA ASP A 375 -3.19 13.79 -0.78
C ASP A 375 -2.40 12.48 -0.60
N PHE A 376 -1.50 12.51 0.36
CA PHE A 376 -0.61 11.41 0.72
C PHE A 376 -0.90 10.99 2.17
N SER A 377 -0.77 9.70 2.44
CA SER A 377 -0.77 9.19 3.81
C SER A 377 0.61 8.64 4.15
N PRO A 378 1.26 9.12 5.22
CA PRO A 378 2.50 8.54 5.72
C PRO A 378 2.29 7.15 6.32
N ILE A 379 1.04 6.68 6.42
CA ILE A 379 0.67 5.40 6.98
C ILE A 379 -0.28 4.66 6.04
N ILE A 380 0.07 3.40 5.78
CA ILE A 380 -0.71 2.49 4.95
C ILE A 380 -1.37 1.45 5.86
N ALA A 381 -2.68 1.49 5.94
CA ALA A 381 -3.49 0.45 6.54
C ALA A 381 -3.66 -0.73 5.57
N ARG A 382 -3.53 -1.97 6.05
CA ARG A 382 -3.82 -3.18 5.27
C ARG A 382 -4.65 -4.14 6.11
N ALA A 383 -5.93 -4.26 5.78
CA ALA A 383 -6.88 -5.07 6.54
C ALA A 383 -6.93 -6.55 6.13
N GLY A 384 -6.18 -6.96 5.10
CA GLY A 384 -6.26 -8.29 4.49
C GLY A 384 -7.62 -8.57 3.83
N GLY A 385 -7.92 -9.85 3.63
CA GLY A 385 -9.18 -10.32 3.04
C GLY A 385 -9.25 -10.24 1.51
N PRO A 386 -10.44 -10.40 0.90
CA PRO A 386 -11.73 -10.62 1.58
C PRO A 386 -11.73 -11.92 2.41
N TYR A 387 -12.56 -11.94 3.44
CA TYR A 387 -12.69 -13.08 4.36
C TYR A 387 -14.00 -13.84 4.11
N PHE A 388 -13.99 -15.14 4.38
CA PHE A 388 -15.15 -16.03 4.20
C PHE A 388 -15.29 -16.94 5.42
N SER A 389 -16.52 -17.14 5.90
CA SER A 389 -16.80 -17.95 7.10
C SER A 389 -18.29 -18.28 7.22
N ASN A 390 -18.65 -19.24 8.09
CA ASN A 390 -20.05 -19.50 8.44
C ASN A 390 -20.55 -18.63 9.60
N VAL A 391 -21.87 -18.56 9.76
CA VAL A 391 -22.53 -17.92 10.91
C VAL A 391 -22.09 -18.60 12.21
N GLY A 392 -21.64 -17.79 13.17
CA GLY A 392 -21.20 -18.29 14.48
C GLY A 392 -19.76 -18.83 14.53
N GLU A 393 -19.04 -18.89 13.40
CA GLU A 393 -17.62 -19.23 13.36
C GLU A 393 -16.73 -18.00 13.61
N GLN A 394 -15.49 -18.25 14.03
CA GLN A 394 -14.53 -17.19 14.35
C GLN A 394 -13.71 -16.84 13.09
N VAL A 395 -13.79 -15.58 12.68
CA VAL A 395 -12.97 -15.01 11.61
C VAL A 395 -11.72 -14.39 12.24
N GLN A 396 -10.54 -14.79 11.74
CA GLN A 396 -9.25 -14.21 12.13
C GLN A 396 -8.88 -13.13 11.13
N PHE A 397 -8.87 -11.88 11.58
CA PHE A 397 -8.43 -10.74 10.77
C PHE A 397 -6.93 -10.54 10.91
N ASP A 398 -6.30 -10.01 9.86
CA ASP A 398 -4.87 -9.72 9.84
C ASP A 398 -4.58 -8.31 9.32
N GLY A 399 -4.20 -7.43 10.24
CA GLY A 399 -3.73 -6.07 9.97
C GLY A 399 -2.23 -5.98 9.76
N SER A 400 -1.51 -7.10 9.81
CA SER A 400 -0.10 -7.12 10.17
C SER A 400 0.86 -6.57 9.13
N HIS A 401 0.37 -6.47 7.89
CA HIS A 401 1.05 -5.87 6.74
C HIS A 401 0.88 -4.35 6.65
N SER A 402 0.17 -3.71 7.59
CA SER A 402 0.13 -2.25 7.68
C SER A 402 1.54 -1.69 7.97
N CYS A 403 1.89 -0.54 7.37
CA CYS A 403 3.20 0.11 7.56
C CYS A 403 3.05 1.63 7.70
N SER A 404 4.07 2.30 8.24
CA SER A 404 4.22 3.76 8.23
C SER A 404 5.62 4.13 7.75
N PHE A 405 5.72 5.28 7.06
CA PHE A 405 6.92 5.89 6.46
C PHE A 405 7.62 6.89 7.39
N THR A 406 7.08 7.12 8.59
CA THR A 406 7.67 8.07 9.54
C THR A 406 7.92 7.45 10.90
N SER A 407 7.13 6.44 11.28
CA SER A 407 7.23 5.83 12.60
C SER A 407 6.64 4.42 12.68
N TYR A 408 6.76 3.81 13.86
CA TYR A 408 6.14 2.51 14.10
C TYR A 408 4.64 2.69 14.44
N ILE A 409 3.84 1.72 14.01
CA ILE A 409 2.41 1.65 14.32
C ILE A 409 2.22 1.39 15.82
N VAL A 410 1.40 2.20 16.48
CA VAL A 410 1.09 2.10 17.92
C VAL A 410 -0.28 1.51 18.21
N SER A 411 -1.21 1.56 17.25
CA SER A 411 -2.55 1.00 17.43
C SER A 411 -3.17 0.47 16.13
N TYR A 412 -4.06 -0.51 16.31
CA TYR A 412 -4.91 -1.11 15.30
C TYR A 412 -6.33 -1.15 15.87
N SER A 413 -7.28 -0.51 15.19
CA SER A 413 -8.69 -0.44 15.56
C SER A 413 -9.54 -0.95 14.43
N TRP A 414 -10.48 -1.84 14.73
CA TRP A 414 -11.33 -2.51 13.76
C TRP A 414 -12.79 -2.15 14.01
N ASP A 415 -13.51 -1.81 12.95
CA ASP A 415 -14.97 -1.81 12.89
C ASP A 415 -15.39 -2.98 12.00
N PHE A 416 -16.12 -3.94 12.55
CA PHE A 416 -16.47 -5.17 11.87
C PHE A 416 -17.71 -5.04 10.96
N GLY A 417 -18.35 -3.87 10.92
CA GLY A 417 -19.48 -3.58 10.03
C GLY A 417 -20.84 -4.09 10.52
N ASP A 418 -20.88 -4.75 11.68
CA ASP A 418 -22.10 -5.22 12.36
C ASP A 418 -22.42 -4.41 13.64
N GLY A 419 -21.69 -3.32 13.86
CA GLY A 419 -21.78 -2.46 15.05
C GLY A 419 -20.84 -2.87 16.20
N SER A 420 -20.08 -3.94 16.04
CA SER A 420 -19.01 -4.32 16.98
C SER A 420 -17.63 -3.81 16.53
N THR A 421 -16.69 -3.77 17.46
CA THR A 421 -15.31 -3.27 17.23
C THR A 421 -14.28 -4.22 17.84
N GLY A 422 -13.04 -4.11 17.38
CA GLY A 422 -11.90 -4.90 17.87
C GLY A 422 -10.61 -4.09 17.92
N GLU A 423 -9.65 -4.57 18.69
CA GLU A 423 -8.33 -3.96 18.81
C GLU A 423 -7.22 -4.99 18.60
N GLY A 424 -6.05 -4.49 18.17
CA GLY A 424 -4.86 -5.30 17.99
C GLY A 424 -4.58 -5.66 16.52
N LYS A 425 -3.36 -6.15 16.29
CA LYS A 425 -2.85 -6.43 14.94
C LYS A 425 -3.64 -7.56 14.25
N THR A 426 -4.06 -8.56 15.01
CA THR A 426 -4.71 -9.78 14.51
C THR A 426 -5.91 -10.14 15.40
N PRO A 427 -7.00 -9.36 15.42
CA PRO A 427 -8.16 -9.66 16.25
C PRO A 427 -9.00 -10.77 15.62
N THR A 428 -9.88 -11.35 16.43
CA THR A 428 -10.88 -12.30 15.97
C THR A 428 -12.28 -11.74 16.19
N HIS A 429 -13.22 -12.07 15.31
CA HIS A 429 -14.63 -11.71 15.48
C HIS A 429 -15.56 -12.81 14.97
N THR A 430 -16.80 -12.83 15.46
CA THR A 430 -17.83 -13.82 15.08
C THR A 430 -19.13 -13.10 14.75
N TYR A 431 -19.67 -13.38 13.58
CA TYR A 431 -20.90 -12.78 13.09
C TYR A 431 -22.12 -13.65 13.42
N SER A 432 -23.20 -13.01 13.86
CA SER A 432 -24.45 -13.68 14.26
C SER A 432 -25.47 -13.86 13.13
N SER A 433 -25.22 -13.27 11.96
CA SER A 433 -26.10 -13.32 10.79
C SER A 433 -25.29 -13.45 9.52
N GLU A 434 -25.86 -14.12 8.53
CA GLU A 434 -25.33 -14.19 7.17
C GLU A 434 -25.35 -12.81 6.49
N GLY A 435 -24.47 -12.63 5.51
CA GLY A 435 -24.39 -11.43 4.68
C GLY A 435 -22.96 -10.97 4.38
N LYS A 436 -22.88 -9.91 3.56
CA LYS A 436 -21.64 -9.16 3.27
C LYS A 436 -21.50 -8.02 4.28
N PHE A 437 -20.42 -8.01 5.05
CA PHE A 437 -20.09 -6.92 5.98
C PHE A 437 -18.88 -6.13 5.48
N THR A 438 -18.95 -4.80 5.61
CA THR A 438 -17.83 -3.90 5.32
C THR A 438 -17.01 -3.69 6.59
N VAL A 439 -15.77 -4.15 6.57
CA VAL A 439 -14.86 -4.07 7.71
C VAL A 439 -13.88 -2.92 7.50
N HIS A 440 -13.70 -2.07 8.51
CA HIS A 440 -12.74 -0.98 8.49
C HIS A 440 -11.61 -1.22 9.49
N LEU A 441 -10.35 -1.18 9.03
CA LEU A 441 -9.16 -1.09 9.87
C LEU A 441 -8.69 0.36 9.91
N THR A 442 -8.50 0.92 11.10
CA THR A 442 -7.75 2.15 11.33
C THR A 442 -6.46 1.82 12.05
N VAL A 443 -5.33 2.18 11.47
CA VAL A 443 -4.01 2.12 12.12
C VAL A 443 -3.56 3.52 12.50
N THR A 444 -2.90 3.65 13.65
CA THR A 444 -2.27 4.91 14.06
C THR A 444 -0.79 4.68 14.33
N ASP A 445 0.07 5.59 13.87
CA ASP A 445 1.50 5.55 14.17
C ASP A 445 1.88 6.41 15.38
N ALA A 446 3.13 6.33 15.80
CA ALA A 446 3.63 7.02 16.98
C ALA A 446 3.62 8.55 16.86
N ASP A 447 3.52 9.07 15.63
CA ASP A 447 3.46 10.50 15.35
C ASP A 447 2.00 11.00 15.29
N GLY A 448 1.03 10.08 15.40
CA GLY A 448 -0.40 10.36 15.43
C GLY A 448 -1.07 10.30 14.05
N ASN A 449 -0.34 9.91 13.00
CA ASN A 449 -0.91 9.75 11.67
C ASN A 449 -1.83 8.54 11.63
N GLN A 450 -2.95 8.64 10.90
CA GLN A 450 -3.92 7.57 10.77
C GLN A 450 -4.05 7.09 9.33
N GLY A 451 -4.03 5.78 9.15
CA GLY A 451 -4.32 5.11 7.90
C GLY A 451 -5.61 4.32 8.07
N VAL A 452 -6.50 4.38 7.08
CA VAL A 452 -7.77 3.65 7.10
C VAL A 452 -7.83 2.70 5.92
N CYS A 453 -8.34 1.49 6.17
CA CYS A 453 -8.57 0.48 5.17
C CYS A 453 -9.96 -0.13 5.23
N LYS A 454 -10.54 -0.44 4.08
CA LYS A 454 -11.75 -1.24 3.98
C LYS A 454 -11.45 -2.62 3.39
N THR A 455 -12.13 -3.63 3.91
CA THR A 455 -12.19 -4.99 3.35
C THR A 455 -13.60 -5.56 3.54
N TYR A 456 -13.87 -6.73 2.98
CA TYR A 456 -15.16 -7.40 3.11
C TYR A 456 -15.01 -8.73 3.82
N VAL A 457 -16.05 -9.11 4.55
CA VAL A 457 -16.26 -10.47 5.00
C VAL A 457 -17.61 -10.96 4.53
N TYR A 458 -17.62 -12.18 4.01
CA TYR A 458 -18.79 -12.88 3.52
C TYR A 458 -19.11 -13.99 4.51
N ILE A 459 -20.20 -13.80 5.24
CA ILE A 459 -20.71 -14.79 6.19
C ILE A 459 -21.84 -15.52 5.51
N ASP A 460 -21.60 -16.80 5.24
CA ASP A 460 -22.50 -17.59 4.43
C ASP A 460 -22.67 -18.97 5.04
N SER A 461 -23.92 -19.36 5.27
CA SER A 461 -24.29 -20.69 5.73
C SER A 461 -25.38 -21.30 4.84
N THR A 462 -25.62 -20.69 3.69
CA THR A 462 -26.58 -21.16 2.68
C THR A 462 -25.80 -21.91 1.62
N PRO A 463 -26.01 -23.24 1.47
CA PRO A 463 -25.35 -23.98 0.40
C PRO A 463 -25.70 -23.46 -0.99
N PRO A 464 -24.79 -23.61 -1.97
CA PRO A 464 -25.07 -23.29 -3.38
C PRO A 464 -26.39 -23.87 -3.88
N SER A 465 -27.12 -23.07 -4.66
CA SER A 465 -28.29 -23.54 -5.40
C SER A 465 -27.83 -24.26 -6.67
N ILE A 466 -28.30 -25.48 -6.87
CA ILE A 466 -27.93 -26.34 -8.01
C ILE A 466 -29.18 -26.68 -8.82
N GLU A 467 -29.06 -26.64 -10.14
CA GLU A 467 -30.08 -27.09 -11.08
C GLU A 467 -29.46 -28.04 -12.11
N ILE A 468 -29.94 -29.30 -12.14
CA ILE A 468 -29.68 -30.20 -13.25
C ILE A 468 -30.69 -29.85 -14.36
N ILE A 469 -30.23 -29.04 -15.32
CA ILE A 469 -31.02 -28.57 -16.47
C ILE A 469 -31.27 -29.73 -17.44
N LYS A 470 -30.27 -30.61 -17.63
CA LYS A 470 -30.39 -31.79 -18.49
C LYS A 470 -29.57 -32.95 -17.92
N PRO A 471 -30.11 -34.18 -17.90
CA PRO A 471 -31.49 -34.54 -18.23
C PRO A 471 -32.50 -34.05 -17.18
N GLU A 472 -33.74 -33.76 -17.59
CA GLU A 472 -34.82 -33.39 -16.68
C GLU A 472 -35.46 -34.62 -16.00
N LYS A 473 -36.06 -34.41 -14.83
CA LYS A 473 -36.81 -35.44 -14.10
C LYS A 473 -38.05 -35.88 -14.90
N ARG A 474 -38.20 -37.20 -15.09
CA ARG A 474 -39.31 -37.85 -15.81
C ARG A 474 -39.40 -37.52 -17.30
N HIS A 475 -38.27 -37.32 -17.97
CA HIS A 475 -38.23 -37.11 -19.42
C HIS A 475 -37.65 -38.33 -20.15
N PHE A 476 -37.99 -38.47 -21.43
CA PHE A 476 -37.40 -39.45 -22.33
C PHE A 476 -36.45 -38.74 -23.30
N TYR A 477 -35.18 -39.15 -23.30
CA TYR A 477 -34.17 -38.66 -24.23
C TYR A 477 -33.77 -39.76 -25.21
N TYR A 478 -33.74 -39.43 -26.51
CA TYR A 478 -33.27 -40.31 -27.57
C TYR A 478 -32.11 -39.65 -28.32
N PHE A 479 -30.90 -40.19 -28.20
CA PHE A 479 -29.66 -39.63 -28.75
C PHE A 479 -29.50 -38.14 -28.44
N ASN A 480 -29.71 -37.76 -27.17
CA ASN A 480 -29.66 -36.39 -26.64
C ASN A 480 -30.88 -35.50 -26.93
N ASP A 481 -31.78 -35.89 -27.82
CA ASP A 481 -33.01 -35.14 -28.10
C ASP A 481 -34.07 -35.43 -27.04
N ASP A 482 -34.74 -34.39 -26.52
CA ASP A 482 -35.84 -34.53 -25.55
C ASP A 482 -37.15 -34.86 -26.30
N GLU A 483 -37.67 -36.07 -26.08
CA GLU A 483 -38.91 -36.56 -26.66
C GLU A 483 -40.13 -36.31 -25.76
N GLY A 484 -39.91 -35.66 -24.60
CA GLY A 484 -40.92 -35.18 -23.68
C GLY A 484 -41.11 -36.02 -22.43
N MET A 485 -42.10 -35.59 -21.64
CA MET A 485 -42.36 -36.14 -20.32
C MET A 485 -42.98 -37.54 -20.37
N ILE A 486 -42.47 -38.43 -19.52
CA ILE A 486 -42.95 -39.80 -19.30
C ILE A 486 -43.41 -39.99 -17.85
N LEU A 487 -44.19 -41.04 -17.57
CA LEU A 487 -44.76 -41.29 -16.24
C LEU A 487 -43.78 -41.94 -15.25
N LEU A 488 -42.66 -42.47 -15.74
CA LEU A 488 -41.70 -43.27 -14.97
C LEU A 488 -40.42 -42.45 -14.67
N THR A 489 -39.33 -43.15 -14.33
CA THR A 489 -38.01 -42.51 -14.16
C THR A 489 -37.52 -41.95 -15.49
N THR A 490 -36.67 -40.92 -15.45
CA THR A 490 -36.00 -40.39 -16.65
C THR A 490 -35.33 -41.53 -17.42
N LEU A 491 -35.58 -41.59 -18.72
CA LEU A 491 -35.09 -42.62 -19.62
C LEU A 491 -34.18 -41.98 -20.66
N VAL A 492 -32.97 -42.50 -20.82
CA VAL A 492 -32.03 -42.05 -21.85
C VAL A 492 -31.69 -43.23 -22.75
N ILE A 493 -31.87 -43.09 -24.06
CA ILE A 493 -31.40 -44.04 -25.07
C ILE A 493 -30.27 -43.38 -25.87
N GLY A 494 -29.07 -43.98 -25.88
CA GLY A 494 -27.89 -43.41 -26.51
C GLY A 494 -27.15 -42.37 -25.65
N LYS A 495 -26.35 -41.50 -26.29
CA LYS A 495 -25.55 -40.46 -25.62
C LYS A 495 -26.41 -39.31 -25.07
N ILE A 496 -25.90 -38.60 -24.06
CA ILE A 496 -26.56 -37.42 -23.50
C ILE A 496 -25.56 -36.36 -22.99
N ASN A 497 -25.88 -35.09 -23.20
CA ASN A 497 -25.25 -33.96 -22.52
C ASN A 497 -25.88 -33.79 -21.14
N VAL A 498 -25.05 -33.78 -20.11
CA VAL A 498 -25.44 -33.29 -18.79
C VAL A 498 -25.20 -31.79 -18.76
N ILE A 499 -26.29 -31.05 -18.57
CA ILE A 499 -26.23 -29.61 -18.40
C ILE A 499 -26.64 -29.32 -16.95
N ALA A 500 -25.78 -28.64 -16.22
CA ALA A 500 -26.05 -28.23 -14.86
C ALA A 500 -25.60 -26.79 -14.64
N SER A 501 -26.33 -26.07 -13.78
CA SER A 501 -25.91 -24.78 -13.27
C SER A 501 -25.87 -24.82 -11.76
N ALA A 502 -24.93 -24.08 -11.19
CA ALA A 502 -24.88 -23.75 -9.78
C ALA A 502 -24.77 -22.23 -9.64
N SER A 503 -25.23 -21.71 -8.51
CA SER A 503 -25.00 -20.32 -8.13
C SER A 503 -24.99 -20.18 -6.61
N ASP A 504 -24.16 -19.26 -6.13
CA ASP A 504 -24.23 -18.73 -4.77
C ASP A 504 -24.24 -17.18 -4.83
N ASN A 505 -25.02 -16.56 -3.95
CA ASN A 505 -25.27 -15.12 -3.97
C ASN A 505 -24.50 -14.33 -2.91
N ILE A 506 -23.83 -14.99 -1.96
CA ILE A 506 -23.13 -14.32 -0.86
C ILE A 506 -21.63 -14.52 -1.03
N SER A 507 -21.13 -15.73 -0.82
CA SER A 507 -19.71 -16.04 -0.87
C SER A 507 -19.20 -16.33 -2.28
N GLY A 508 -20.11 -16.69 -3.20
CA GLY A 508 -19.79 -17.07 -4.57
C GLY A 508 -19.33 -18.53 -4.67
N LEU A 509 -19.36 -19.07 -5.88
CA LEU A 509 -18.97 -20.46 -6.12
C LEU A 509 -17.46 -20.63 -6.10
N GLU A 510 -17.00 -21.70 -5.44
CA GLU A 510 -15.63 -22.19 -5.49
C GLU A 510 -15.45 -23.22 -6.60
N ARG A 511 -16.32 -24.23 -6.64
CA ARG A 511 -16.28 -25.30 -7.66
C ARG A 511 -17.60 -26.08 -7.75
N MET A 512 -17.75 -26.82 -8.83
CA MET A 512 -18.85 -27.76 -9.08
C MET A 512 -18.30 -29.10 -9.58
N GLU A 513 -18.87 -30.18 -9.06
CA GLU A 513 -18.45 -31.56 -9.30
C GLU A 513 -19.66 -32.39 -9.77
N ILE A 514 -19.45 -33.25 -10.77
CA ILE A 514 -20.46 -34.19 -11.28
C ILE A 514 -20.01 -35.61 -11.01
N TYR A 515 -20.90 -36.39 -10.41
CA TYR A 515 -20.73 -37.79 -10.07
C TYR A 515 -21.74 -38.66 -10.80
N VAL A 516 -21.28 -39.83 -11.25
CA VAL A 516 -22.14 -40.92 -11.76
C VAL A 516 -21.89 -42.14 -10.89
N ASP A 517 -22.94 -42.61 -10.20
CA ASP A 517 -22.87 -43.73 -9.25
C ASP A 517 -21.72 -43.58 -8.23
N ASP A 518 -21.63 -42.40 -7.63
CA ASP A 518 -20.59 -42.00 -6.66
C ASP A 518 -19.16 -41.94 -7.21
N HIS A 519 -18.98 -42.02 -8.54
CA HIS A 519 -17.70 -41.76 -9.19
C HIS A 519 -17.65 -40.34 -9.77
N LEU A 520 -16.66 -39.55 -9.37
CA LEU A 520 -16.40 -38.22 -9.94
C LEU A 520 -16.06 -38.38 -11.43
N VAL A 521 -16.81 -37.71 -12.29
CA VAL A 521 -16.66 -37.75 -13.76
C VAL A 521 -16.30 -36.40 -14.35
N TYR A 522 -16.59 -35.30 -13.65
CA TYR A 522 -16.32 -33.94 -14.11
C TYR A 522 -16.18 -32.97 -12.93
N GLU A 523 -15.32 -31.97 -13.07
CA GLU A 523 -15.07 -30.88 -12.10
C GLU A 523 -14.83 -29.58 -12.87
N SER A 524 -15.37 -28.46 -12.37
CA SER A 524 -15.18 -27.13 -12.93
C SER A 524 -15.23 -26.06 -11.82
N ASP A 525 -14.52 -24.95 -12.02
CA ASP A 525 -14.61 -23.72 -11.24
C ASP A 525 -15.70 -22.77 -11.76
N GLU A 526 -16.37 -23.12 -12.86
CA GLU A 526 -17.49 -22.37 -13.43
C GLU A 526 -18.85 -22.87 -12.90
N GLY A 527 -19.77 -21.95 -12.66
CA GLY A 527 -21.15 -22.24 -12.24
C GLY A 527 -22.06 -22.78 -13.34
N TYR A 528 -21.53 -23.10 -14.52
CA TYR A 528 -22.28 -23.68 -15.63
C TYR A 528 -21.45 -24.79 -16.27
N VAL A 529 -22.08 -25.94 -16.49
CA VAL A 529 -21.44 -27.09 -17.12
C VAL A 529 -22.33 -27.64 -18.22
N ASP A 530 -21.69 -27.96 -19.34
CA ASP A 530 -22.21 -28.80 -20.42
C ASP A 530 -21.18 -29.92 -20.66
N TRP A 531 -21.50 -31.13 -20.19
CA TRP A 531 -20.61 -32.28 -20.22
C TRP A 531 -21.21 -33.43 -21.04
N ASP A 532 -20.48 -33.93 -22.02
CA ASP A 532 -20.87 -35.11 -22.81
C ASP A 532 -20.69 -36.41 -22.00
N TRP A 533 -21.80 -37.07 -21.67
CA TRP A 533 -21.79 -38.38 -21.03
C TRP A 533 -21.73 -39.51 -22.07
N ASP A 534 -20.52 -40.04 -22.30
CA ASP A 534 -20.20 -41.11 -23.28
C ASP A 534 -19.83 -42.49 -22.63
N GLY A 535 -20.07 -42.69 -21.34
CA GLY A 535 -19.63 -43.89 -20.58
C GLY A 535 -20.64 -45.05 -20.59
N PRO A 536 -20.23 -46.33 -20.51
CA PRO A 536 -21.12 -47.49 -20.67
C PRO A 536 -22.13 -47.60 -19.52
N ALA A 537 -23.39 -47.35 -19.80
CA ALA A 537 -24.45 -47.22 -18.81
C ALA A 537 -25.68 -47.96 -19.33
N PHE A 538 -25.68 -49.30 -19.22
CA PHE A 538 -26.93 -50.04 -19.32
C PHE A 538 -27.42 -50.28 -17.89
N GLY A 539 -28.53 -49.67 -17.51
CA GLY A 539 -29.10 -49.87 -16.19
C GLY A 539 -29.53 -48.60 -15.50
N ARG A 540 -29.71 -48.71 -14.17
CA ARG A 540 -30.08 -47.60 -13.30
C ARG A 540 -28.81 -46.90 -12.86
N HIS A 541 -28.81 -45.59 -12.97
CA HIS A 541 -27.72 -44.73 -12.54
C HIS A 541 -28.23 -43.59 -11.66
N VAL A 542 -27.35 -43.08 -10.81
CA VAL A 542 -27.54 -41.84 -10.08
C VAL A 542 -26.56 -40.81 -10.62
N LEU A 543 -27.09 -39.77 -11.24
CA LEU A 543 -26.34 -38.56 -11.56
C LEU A 543 -26.46 -37.64 -10.33
N LYS A 544 -25.32 -37.23 -9.78
CA LYS A 544 -25.26 -36.34 -8.62
C LYS A 544 -24.38 -35.15 -8.99
N VAL A 545 -24.87 -33.94 -8.75
CA VAL A 545 -24.11 -32.70 -8.90
C VAL A 545 -23.92 -32.11 -7.51
N GLU A 546 -22.67 -31.88 -7.14
CA GLU A 546 -22.29 -31.21 -5.89
C GLU A 546 -21.65 -29.87 -6.25
N ALA A 547 -21.97 -28.82 -5.50
CA ALA A 547 -21.36 -27.51 -5.69
C ALA A 547 -20.92 -26.95 -4.34
N TYR A 548 -19.78 -26.29 -4.34
CA TYR A 548 -19.11 -25.77 -3.15
C TYR A 548 -18.97 -24.26 -3.30
N ASP A 549 -19.29 -23.52 -2.23
CA ASP A 549 -19.02 -22.08 -2.15
C ASP A 549 -17.67 -21.78 -1.47
N ILE A 550 -17.25 -20.52 -1.53
CA ILE A 550 -15.97 -20.08 -0.94
C ILE A 550 -16.02 -20.10 0.60
N ALA A 551 -17.21 -20.07 1.21
CA ALA A 551 -17.38 -20.20 2.65
C ALA A 551 -17.34 -21.67 3.15
N GLY A 552 -17.25 -22.64 2.24
CA GLY A 552 -17.12 -24.07 2.53
C GLY A 552 -18.46 -24.81 2.65
N ASN A 553 -19.59 -24.20 2.26
CA ASN A 553 -20.87 -24.92 2.19
C ASN A 553 -20.95 -25.77 0.92
N ALA A 554 -21.67 -26.89 1.01
CA ALA A 554 -21.85 -27.82 -0.09
C ALA A 554 -23.34 -28.04 -0.39
N GLY A 555 -23.76 -27.72 -1.61
CA GLY A 555 -25.06 -28.07 -2.17
C GLY A 555 -24.99 -29.41 -2.89
N VAL A 556 -26.10 -30.15 -2.93
CA VAL A 556 -26.20 -31.41 -3.67
C VAL A 556 -27.56 -31.51 -4.37
N GLU A 557 -27.55 -31.86 -5.66
CA GLU A 557 -28.75 -32.24 -6.41
C GLU A 557 -28.54 -33.62 -7.06
N GLU A 558 -29.58 -34.47 -6.99
CA GLU A 558 -29.52 -35.84 -7.50
C GLU A 558 -30.65 -36.14 -8.49
N LEU A 559 -30.28 -36.87 -9.53
CA LEU A 559 -31.19 -37.38 -10.54
C LEU A 559 -30.99 -38.88 -10.75
N ARG A 560 -32.05 -39.63 -10.49
CA ARG A 560 -32.11 -41.05 -10.84
C ARG A 560 -32.64 -41.23 -12.24
N LEU A 561 -31.91 -41.98 -13.06
CA LEU A 561 -32.24 -42.20 -14.45
C LEU A 561 -31.91 -43.63 -14.87
N TRP A 562 -32.53 -44.07 -15.96
CA TRP A 562 -32.23 -45.35 -16.58
C TRP A 562 -31.64 -45.10 -17.96
N ILE A 563 -30.44 -45.61 -18.19
CA ILE A 563 -29.76 -45.50 -19.48
C ILE A 563 -29.82 -46.84 -20.21
N TRP A 564 -30.10 -46.76 -21.50
CA TRP A 564 -30.05 -47.85 -22.44
C TRP A 564 -29.18 -47.45 -23.63
N MET A 565 -27.88 -47.76 -23.56
CA MET A 565 -26.96 -47.66 -24.69
C MET A 565 -26.89 -48.93 -25.51
#